data_AF-A0A0C2IWU2-F1
#
_entry.id   AF-A0A0C2IWU2-F1
#
_cell.length_a   1.000
_cell.length_b   1.000
_cell.length_c   1.000
_cell.angle_alpha   90.00
_cell.angle_beta   90.00
_cell.angle_gamma   90.00
#
_symmetry.space_group_name_H-M   'P 1'
#
loop_
_entity.id
_entity.type
_entity.pdbx_description
1 polymer ?
#
loop_
_entity_poly.entity_id
_entity_poly.type
_entity_poly.pdbx_seq_one_letter_code
_entity_poly.pdbx_strand_id
1 'polypeptide(L)'
;MGEHLSSSVARPATLRQRAVNWRIPGERTPLDVAGLHVSDEFFPALNDPHLLRIARALLDAESGILAARIRAFNKTKADPDASTDAKRATLHDAEAAYAKMEQVRSGARRVGTQYLKGRHMLHFWTDQYNAWSRRLADAERRAGVKMDGHIMDMNALGDDIVQAAAASPVQLDEEVERLLEERWLRFEVFAQMAGDAVPKLHLVPTWDDIKKQISAAQGLKPPKGLRSQSTLLWLIMVTTVSNTVTFALSYNYSSHTPGAWNEADFWALIQQAITQLIGLAITIFPLFKNKHLTRWAWQAPSVVVSCLTIASIPLYLYAPTEWSSCTMLVGGAIQTFLTLQLAILGVEQ
;
A
#
# COMPACT_ATOMS: atom_id res chain seq x y z
N MET A 1 26.23 32.63 17.72
CA MET A 1 25.97 32.61 16.27
C MET A 1 26.36 31.23 15.77
N GLY A 2 25.43 30.28 15.86
CA GLY A 2 25.67 28.87 15.58
C GLY A 2 24.33 28.27 15.17
N GLU A 3 24.10 28.23 13.86
CA GLU A 3 22.88 27.69 13.28
C GLU A 3 22.89 26.17 13.39
N HIS A 4 22.08 25.63 14.29
CA HIS A 4 21.67 24.23 14.26
C HIS A 4 20.67 24.05 13.11
N LEU A 5 21.15 23.64 11.94
CA LEU A 5 20.31 23.17 10.84
C LEU A 5 19.72 21.81 11.22
N SER A 6 18.55 21.83 11.82
CA SER A 6 17.62 20.70 11.88
C SER A 6 17.11 20.42 10.45
N SER A 7 17.82 19.58 9.70
CA SER A 7 17.31 19.03 8.44
C SER A 7 16.26 17.96 8.76
N SER A 8 15.03 18.40 9.02
CA SER A 8 13.85 17.55 9.01
C SER A 8 13.58 17.13 7.55
N VAL A 9 14.28 16.10 7.09
CA VAL A 9 13.94 15.42 5.84
C VAL A 9 12.57 14.77 6.05
N ALA A 10 11.55 15.32 5.40
CA ALA A 10 10.20 14.80 5.42
C ALA A 10 10.21 13.34 4.95
N ARG A 11 9.91 12.42 5.88
CA ARG A 11 9.87 10.98 5.64
C ARG A 11 8.64 10.65 4.76
N PRO A 12 8.76 9.77 3.74
CA PRO A 12 7.61 9.38 2.94
C PRO A 12 6.57 8.64 3.79
N ALA A 13 5.38 9.24 3.94
CA ALA A 13 4.27 8.68 4.72
C ALA A 13 3.62 7.42 4.08
N THR A 14 3.96 7.12 2.83
CA THR A 14 3.34 6.08 1.99
C THR A 14 3.64 4.65 2.45
N LEU A 15 4.88 4.37 2.85
CA LEU A 15 5.31 3.01 3.22
C LEU A 15 4.92 2.64 4.65
N ARG A 16 4.91 3.61 5.56
CA ARG A 16 4.38 3.44 6.93
C ARG A 16 2.88 3.16 6.96
N GLN A 17 2.15 3.37 5.86
CA GLN A 17 0.71 3.08 5.74
C GLN A 17 0.42 1.74 5.08
N ARG A 18 1.22 1.31 4.07
CA ARG A 18 1.26 -0.10 3.63
C ARG A 18 1.55 -1.03 4.82
N ALA A 19 2.36 -0.57 5.77
CA ALA A 19 2.67 -1.22 7.04
C ALA A 19 1.50 -1.44 8.02
N VAL A 20 0.45 -0.62 7.97
CA VAL A 20 -0.53 -0.50 9.07
C VAL A 20 -1.84 -1.22 8.76
N ASN A 21 -2.11 -1.52 7.48
CA ASN A 21 -3.22 -2.39 7.07
C ASN A 21 -2.89 -3.88 7.14
N TRP A 22 -1.71 -4.25 7.64
CA TRP A 22 -1.43 -5.65 7.98
C TRP A 22 -2.37 -6.05 9.12
N ARG A 23 -3.42 -6.82 8.79
CA ARG A 23 -4.01 -7.69 9.80
C ARG A 23 -2.85 -8.56 10.30
N ILE A 24 -2.39 -8.29 11.52
CA ILE A 24 -1.90 -9.36 12.39
C ILE A 24 -2.98 -10.43 12.25
N PRO A 25 -2.68 -11.62 11.71
CA PRO A 25 -3.68 -12.67 11.61
C PRO A 25 -4.38 -12.78 12.97
N GLY A 26 -5.67 -12.42 12.96
CA GLY A 26 -6.51 -12.57 14.13
C GLY A 26 -6.52 -14.05 14.46
N GLU A 27 -6.23 -14.35 15.72
CA GLU A 27 -6.11 -15.68 16.30
C GLU A 27 -4.99 -16.55 15.74
N ARG A 28 -4.22 -17.10 16.71
CA ARG A 28 -3.22 -18.13 16.52
C ARG A 28 -3.87 -19.36 15.89
N THR A 29 -3.97 -19.42 14.57
CA THR A 29 -3.97 -20.74 13.93
C THR A 29 -2.55 -21.26 14.15
N PRO A 30 -2.36 -22.39 14.87
CA PRO A 30 -1.04 -23.01 14.95
C PRO A 30 -0.50 -23.11 13.54
N LEU A 31 0.74 -22.67 13.30
CA LEU A 31 1.39 -22.99 12.05
C LEU A 31 1.41 -24.52 11.97
N ASP A 32 0.66 -25.07 11.03
CA ASP A 32 0.89 -26.44 10.66
C ASP A 32 2.29 -26.49 10.05
N VAL A 33 3.27 -26.96 10.82
CA VAL A 33 4.67 -27.11 10.40
C VAL A 33 4.78 -28.11 9.24
N ALA A 34 3.78 -28.99 9.08
CA ALA A 34 3.63 -29.81 7.89
C ALA A 34 3.38 -28.94 6.64
N GLY A 35 2.81 -27.74 6.82
CA GLY A 35 2.60 -26.71 5.80
C GLY A 35 3.88 -25.98 5.33
N LEU A 36 5.04 -26.18 5.97
CA LEU A 36 6.26 -25.52 5.51
C LEU A 36 6.85 -26.26 4.29
N HIS A 37 6.47 -25.76 3.11
CA HIS A 37 6.73 -26.36 1.81
C HIS A 37 8.03 -25.83 1.16
N VAL A 38 9.13 -25.96 1.88
CA VAL A 38 10.46 -25.51 1.40
C VAL A 38 11.08 -26.49 0.41
N SER A 39 10.92 -27.79 0.68
CA SER A 39 11.54 -28.87 -0.08
C SER A 39 10.56 -29.55 -1.04
N ASP A 40 11.13 -30.39 -1.90
CA ASP A 40 10.43 -31.29 -2.80
C ASP A 40 9.80 -32.53 -2.12
N GLU A 41 9.69 -32.52 -0.79
CA GLU A 41 9.10 -33.63 -0.03
C GLU A 41 7.60 -33.80 -0.30
N PHE A 42 6.88 -32.68 -0.46
CA PHE A 42 5.42 -32.67 -0.67
C PHE A 42 5.00 -32.11 -2.03
N PHE A 43 5.92 -31.45 -2.75
CA PHE A 43 5.66 -30.79 -4.01
C PHE A 43 6.75 -31.08 -5.03
N PRO A 44 6.47 -31.00 -6.33
CA PRO A 44 7.49 -31.14 -7.35
C PRO A 44 8.65 -30.16 -7.12
N ALA A 45 9.86 -30.57 -7.50
CA ALA A 45 11.03 -29.70 -7.45
C ALA A 45 10.86 -28.52 -8.41
N LEU A 46 11.28 -27.34 -7.97
CA LEU A 46 11.36 -26.13 -8.77
C LEU A 46 12.50 -26.29 -9.80
N ASN A 47 12.13 -26.47 -11.07
CA ASN A 47 13.08 -26.73 -12.16
C ASN A 47 13.45 -25.48 -12.97
N ASP A 48 12.67 -24.40 -12.85
CA ASP A 48 12.96 -23.13 -13.52
C ASP A 48 14.25 -22.52 -12.92
N PRO A 49 15.33 -22.34 -13.70
CA PRO A 49 16.61 -21.87 -13.19
C PRO A 49 16.56 -20.43 -12.66
N HIS A 50 15.68 -19.58 -13.21
CA HIS A 50 15.52 -18.18 -12.77
C HIS A 50 14.78 -18.13 -11.44
N LEU A 51 13.66 -18.84 -11.33
CA LEU A 51 12.93 -18.94 -10.07
C LEU A 51 13.75 -19.65 -8.99
N LEU A 52 14.57 -20.65 -9.36
CA LEU A 52 15.47 -21.33 -8.43
C LEU A 52 16.52 -20.38 -7.86
N ARG A 53 17.02 -19.43 -8.66
CA ARG A 53 17.95 -18.40 -8.19
C ARG A 53 17.31 -17.50 -7.14
N ILE A 54 16.11 -16.99 -7.42
CA ILE A 54 15.32 -16.20 -6.44
C ILE A 54 15.08 -17.01 -5.17
N ALA A 55 14.67 -18.28 -5.32
CA ALA A 55 14.39 -19.15 -4.19
C ALA A 55 15.63 -19.39 -3.31
N ARG A 56 16.82 -19.56 -3.90
CA ARG A 56 18.08 -19.72 -3.15
C ARG A 56 18.47 -18.46 -2.40
N ALA A 57 18.38 -17.30 -3.05
CA ALA A 57 18.65 -16.02 -2.39
C ALA A 57 17.69 -15.78 -1.21
N LEU A 58 16.40 -16.09 -1.40
CA LEU A 58 15.41 -16.04 -0.32
C LEU A 58 15.74 -17.02 0.80
N LEU A 59 16.10 -18.26 0.47
CA LEU A 59 16.49 -19.28 1.46
C LEU A 59 17.63 -18.79 2.34
N ASP A 60 18.64 -18.16 1.74
CA ASP A 60 19.78 -17.64 2.48
C ASP A 60 19.37 -16.51 3.42
N ALA A 61 18.63 -15.50 2.93
CA ALA A 61 18.12 -14.41 3.76
C ALA A 61 17.21 -14.91 4.90
N GLU A 62 16.27 -15.81 4.58
CA GLU A 62 15.28 -16.35 5.53
C GLU A 62 15.91 -17.29 6.56
N SER A 63 16.94 -18.05 6.18
CA SER A 63 17.69 -18.87 7.13
C SER A 63 18.39 -18.00 8.19
N GLY A 64 18.89 -16.82 7.80
CA GLY A 64 19.47 -15.85 8.72
C GLY A 64 18.46 -15.33 9.75
N ILE A 65 17.23 -15.06 9.30
CA ILE A 65 16.10 -14.64 10.14
C ILE A 65 15.75 -15.73 11.16
N LEU A 66 15.58 -16.97 10.69
CA LEU A 66 15.28 -18.11 11.55
C LEU A 66 16.40 -18.37 12.56
N ALA A 67 17.66 -18.36 12.13
CA ALA A 67 18.80 -18.55 13.02
C ALA A 67 18.89 -17.45 14.09
N ALA A 68 18.63 -16.18 13.71
CA ALA A 68 18.59 -15.08 14.66
C ALA A 68 17.48 -15.24 15.70
N ARG A 69 16.32 -15.77 15.30
CA ARG A 69 15.20 -16.09 16.20
C ARG A 69 15.54 -17.24 17.15
N ILE A 70 16.06 -18.36 16.64
CA ILE A 70 16.46 -19.52 17.46
C ILE A 70 17.48 -19.09 18.51
N ARG A 71 18.51 -18.32 18.12
CA ARG A 71 19.50 -17.74 19.06
C ARG A 71 18.85 -16.85 20.12
N ALA A 72 17.91 -15.98 19.71
CA ALA A 72 17.22 -15.09 20.64
C ALA A 72 16.41 -15.88 21.68
N PHE A 73 15.70 -16.91 21.25
CA PHE A 73 14.92 -17.76 22.14
C PHE A 73 15.82 -18.55 23.10
N ASN A 74 16.90 -19.16 22.60
CA ASN A 74 17.84 -19.90 23.44
C ASN A 74 18.49 -19.02 24.52
N LYS A 75 18.70 -17.72 24.24
CA LYS A 75 19.16 -16.76 25.23
C LYS A 75 18.10 -16.48 26.32
N THR A 76 16.81 -16.43 25.97
CA THR A 76 15.72 -16.23 26.93
C THR A 76 15.34 -17.49 27.70
N LYS A 77 15.60 -18.69 27.17
CA LYS A 77 15.36 -19.97 27.86
C LYS A 77 16.19 -20.13 29.14
N ALA A 78 17.29 -19.40 29.26
CA ALA A 78 18.08 -19.31 30.48
C ALA A 78 17.35 -18.60 31.64
N ASP A 79 16.19 -17.97 31.37
CA ASP A 79 15.31 -17.35 32.35
C ASP A 79 14.08 -18.26 32.62
N PRO A 80 14.00 -18.92 33.79
CA PRO A 80 12.99 -19.93 34.10
C PRO A 80 11.54 -19.42 34.03
N ASP A 81 11.31 -18.14 34.30
CA ASP A 81 9.96 -17.55 34.39
C ASP A 81 9.41 -17.07 33.03
N ALA A 82 10.25 -17.04 31.98
CA ALA A 82 9.92 -16.39 30.72
C ALA A 82 9.33 -17.34 29.63
N SER A 83 9.36 -18.66 29.82
CA SER A 83 9.05 -19.66 28.77
C SER A 83 7.61 -20.21 28.87
N THR A 84 6.66 -19.57 28.19
CA THR A 84 5.31 -20.13 27.97
C THR A 84 5.32 -21.23 26.89
N ASP A 85 4.39 -22.19 26.96
CA ASP A 85 4.27 -23.29 25.98
C ASP A 85 4.09 -22.79 24.54
N ALA A 86 3.38 -21.68 24.36
CA ALA A 86 3.21 -21.04 23.06
C ALA A 86 4.56 -20.61 22.44
N LYS A 87 5.51 -20.11 23.25
CA LYS A 87 6.83 -19.74 22.72
C LYS A 87 7.65 -20.98 22.33
N ARG A 88 7.52 -22.09 23.08
CA ARG A 88 8.18 -23.36 22.74
C ARG A 88 7.68 -23.94 21.43
N ALA A 89 6.37 -23.89 21.17
CA ALA A 89 5.82 -24.27 19.88
C ALA A 89 6.42 -23.44 18.73
N THR A 90 6.45 -22.11 18.86
CA THR A 90 7.04 -21.26 17.80
C THR A 90 8.54 -21.47 17.59
N LEU A 91 9.28 -21.91 18.63
CA LEU A 91 10.69 -22.29 18.48
C LEU A 91 10.80 -23.58 17.67
N HIS A 92 10.04 -24.61 18.04
CA HIS A 92 10.05 -25.89 17.36
C HIS A 92 9.75 -25.71 15.86
N ASP A 93 8.77 -24.86 15.53
CA ASP A 93 8.43 -24.54 14.14
C ASP A 93 9.60 -23.86 13.40
N ALA A 94 10.30 -22.94 14.07
CA ALA A 94 11.47 -22.27 13.50
C ALA A 94 12.67 -23.21 13.31
N GLU A 95 12.91 -24.12 14.25
CA GLU A 95 13.96 -25.14 14.18
C GLU A 95 13.68 -26.14 13.05
N ALA A 96 12.43 -26.62 12.95
CA ALA A 96 12.00 -27.49 11.86
C ALA A 96 12.13 -26.80 10.49
N ALA A 97 11.74 -25.53 10.40
CA ALA A 97 11.92 -24.74 9.19
C ALA A 97 13.38 -24.57 8.80
N TYR A 98 14.23 -24.22 9.77
CA TYR A 98 15.66 -24.06 9.57
C TYR A 98 16.32 -25.37 9.12
N ALA A 99 15.96 -26.49 9.74
CA ALA A 99 16.46 -27.81 9.35
C ALA A 99 16.08 -28.18 7.91
N LYS A 100 14.83 -27.91 7.49
CA LYS A 100 14.40 -28.12 6.09
C LYS A 100 15.19 -27.25 5.10
N MET A 101 15.46 -25.99 5.44
CA MET A 101 16.30 -25.10 4.61
C MET A 101 17.74 -25.63 4.49
N GLU A 102 18.30 -26.16 5.58
CA GLU A 102 19.66 -26.71 5.58
C GLU A 102 19.76 -28.02 4.76
N GLN A 103 18.71 -28.84 4.74
CA GLN A 103 18.64 -29.99 3.84
C GLN A 103 18.66 -29.57 2.37
N VAL A 104 17.98 -28.47 2.02
CA VAL A 104 18.02 -27.92 0.66
C VAL A 104 19.40 -27.34 0.34
N ARG A 105 20.03 -26.62 1.28
CA ARG A 105 21.36 -26.02 1.11
C ARG A 105 22.46 -27.07 0.94
N SER A 106 22.40 -28.14 1.73
CA SER A 106 23.34 -29.27 1.64
C SER A 106 23.13 -30.13 0.40
N GLY A 107 22.07 -29.87 -0.39
CA GLY A 107 21.73 -30.64 -1.58
C GLY A 107 21.03 -31.98 -1.27
N ALA A 108 20.73 -32.27 0.00
CA ALA A 108 19.96 -33.45 0.38
C ALA A 108 18.52 -33.42 -0.13
N ARG A 109 17.98 -32.22 -0.40
CA ARG A 109 16.65 -31.97 -0.97
C ARG A 109 16.71 -30.88 -2.03
N ARG A 110 15.71 -30.83 -2.91
CA ARG A 110 15.54 -29.73 -3.87
C ARG A 110 14.50 -28.74 -3.36
N VAL A 111 14.54 -27.50 -3.84
CA VAL A 111 13.52 -26.49 -3.55
C VAL A 111 12.18 -26.94 -4.14
N GLY A 112 11.11 -26.91 -3.36
CA GLY A 112 9.75 -27.21 -3.84
C GLY A 112 9.12 -26.02 -4.58
N THR A 113 8.24 -26.29 -5.56
CA THR A 113 7.55 -25.23 -6.33
C THR A 113 6.67 -24.32 -5.47
N GLN A 114 6.17 -24.80 -4.34
CA GLN A 114 5.34 -24.02 -3.42
C GLN A 114 6.12 -23.05 -2.53
N TYR A 115 7.45 -23.13 -2.48
CA TYR A 115 8.24 -22.29 -1.58
C TYR A 115 8.07 -20.77 -1.86
N LEU A 116 8.05 -20.40 -3.15
CA LEU A 116 7.85 -19.01 -3.58
C LEU A 116 6.39 -18.56 -3.46
N LYS A 117 5.44 -19.51 -3.45
CA LYS A 117 3.99 -19.26 -3.34
C LYS A 117 3.47 -19.35 -1.90
N GLY A 118 4.28 -19.90 -1.00
CA GLY A 118 3.93 -20.09 0.40
C GLY A 118 3.92 -18.79 1.19
N ARG A 119 2.89 -18.62 2.02
CA ARG A 119 2.80 -17.53 3.01
C ARG A 119 3.39 -17.88 4.37
N HIS A 120 3.85 -19.11 4.59
CA HIS A 120 4.29 -19.56 5.92
C HIS A 120 5.46 -18.74 6.47
N MET A 121 6.41 -18.38 5.61
CA MET A 121 7.59 -17.62 6.02
C MET A 121 7.24 -16.21 6.51
N LEU A 122 6.18 -15.61 5.96
CA LEU A 122 5.69 -14.29 6.34
C LEU A 122 5.46 -14.17 7.85
N HIS A 123 5.03 -15.23 8.52
CA HIS A 123 4.89 -15.25 9.97
C HIS A 123 6.22 -15.00 10.69
N PHE A 124 7.28 -15.71 10.29
CA PHE A 124 8.61 -15.57 10.87
C PHE A 124 9.21 -14.19 10.61
N TRP A 125 9.00 -13.63 9.41
CA TRP A 125 9.37 -12.25 9.10
C TRP A 125 8.69 -11.27 10.07
N THR A 126 7.35 -11.31 10.18
CA THR A 126 6.59 -10.38 11.05
C THR A 126 7.06 -10.43 12.50
N ASP A 127 7.19 -11.62 13.05
CA ASP A 127 7.62 -11.79 14.44
C ASP A 127 9.06 -11.31 14.67
N GLN A 128 9.98 -11.63 13.75
CA GLN A 128 11.37 -11.19 13.87
C GLN A 128 11.45 -9.67 13.77
N TYR A 129 10.67 -9.05 12.89
CA TYR A 129 10.58 -7.59 12.80
C TYR A 129 10.01 -6.96 14.05
N ASN A 130 8.96 -7.53 14.63
CA ASN A 130 8.44 -7.07 15.92
C ASN A 130 9.48 -7.21 17.04
N ALA A 131 10.32 -8.24 17.00
CA ALA A 131 11.43 -8.38 17.94
C ALA A 131 12.53 -7.34 17.71
N TRP A 132 12.92 -7.09 16.45
CA TRP A 132 13.91 -6.07 16.12
C TRP A 132 13.42 -4.65 16.41
N SER A 133 12.16 -4.32 16.09
CA SER A 133 11.55 -3.03 16.39
C SER A 133 11.58 -2.73 17.90
N ARG A 134 11.21 -3.71 18.74
CA ARG A 134 11.35 -3.59 20.20
C ARG A 134 12.79 -3.35 20.63
N ARG A 135 13.73 -4.13 20.10
CA ARG A 135 15.17 -3.94 20.39
C ARG A 135 15.68 -2.60 19.92
N LEU A 136 15.17 -2.06 18.83
CA LEU A 136 15.59 -0.76 18.30
C LEU A 136 15.09 0.39 19.17
N ALA A 137 13.83 0.30 19.63
CA ALA A 137 13.28 1.21 20.63
C ALA A 137 14.08 1.16 21.96
N ASP A 138 14.59 -0.02 22.31
CA ASP A 138 15.48 -0.19 23.46
C ASP A 138 16.93 0.27 23.16
N ALA A 139 17.40 0.13 21.92
CA ALA A 139 18.77 0.42 21.48
C ALA A 139 19.02 1.92 21.22
N GLU A 140 17.98 2.74 21.01
CA GLU A 140 18.08 4.20 21.21
C GLU A 140 18.66 4.54 22.61
N ARG A 141 18.59 3.60 23.58
CA ARG A 141 19.25 3.72 24.89
C ARG A 141 20.62 3.04 24.98
N ARG A 142 21.00 2.14 24.05
CA ARG A 142 22.24 1.35 24.09
C ARG A 142 22.71 0.99 22.67
N ALA A 143 23.78 1.64 22.20
CA ALA A 143 24.41 1.38 20.90
C ALA A 143 24.68 -0.12 20.66
N GLY A 144 24.34 -0.65 19.47
CA GLY A 144 24.89 -1.94 19.02
C GLY A 144 23.99 -2.94 18.27
N VAL A 145 22.94 -2.53 17.54
CA VAL A 145 22.23 -3.48 16.67
C VAL A 145 23.06 -3.75 15.40
N LYS A 146 23.75 -4.89 15.33
CA LYS A 146 24.47 -5.32 14.12
C LYS A 146 23.47 -5.86 13.08
N MET A 147 23.23 -5.12 12.01
CA MET A 147 22.34 -5.52 10.90
C MET A 147 23.03 -5.63 9.56
N ASP A 148 24.32 -5.32 9.48
CA ASP A 148 25.09 -5.27 8.24
C ASP A 148 24.95 -6.54 7.39
N GLY A 149 24.98 -7.72 8.00
CA GLY A 149 24.81 -8.99 7.28
C GLY A 149 23.43 -9.09 6.61
N HIS A 150 22.36 -8.83 7.34
CA HIS A 150 21.00 -8.88 6.79
C HIS A 150 20.76 -7.84 5.70
N ILE A 151 21.40 -6.66 5.79
CA ILE A 151 21.33 -5.64 4.74
C ILE A 151 22.02 -6.12 3.47
N MET A 152 23.20 -6.73 3.60
CA MET A 152 23.91 -7.29 2.45
C MET A 152 23.12 -8.42 1.79
N ASP A 153 22.54 -9.33 2.59
CA ASP A 153 21.71 -10.43 2.10
C ASP A 153 20.49 -9.90 1.33
N MET A 154 19.84 -8.86 1.85
CA MET A 154 18.68 -8.25 1.19
C MET A 154 19.06 -7.50 -0.08
N ASN A 155 20.18 -6.77 -0.09
CA ASN A 155 20.64 -6.13 -1.32
C ASN A 155 20.94 -7.17 -2.41
N ALA A 156 21.64 -8.25 -2.05
CA ALA A 156 21.92 -9.35 -2.98
C ALA A 156 20.64 -10.02 -3.49
N LEU A 157 19.64 -10.21 -2.63
CA LEU A 157 18.33 -10.72 -3.04
C LEU A 157 17.64 -9.79 -4.05
N GLY A 158 17.74 -8.47 -3.89
CA GLY A 158 17.19 -7.50 -4.84
C GLY A 158 17.79 -7.66 -6.23
N ASP A 159 19.13 -7.74 -6.29
CA ASP A 159 19.87 -7.97 -7.54
C ASP A 159 19.49 -9.32 -8.18
N ASP A 160 19.34 -10.38 -7.38
CA ASP A 160 18.95 -11.69 -7.86
C ASP A 160 17.52 -11.72 -8.42
N ILE A 161 16.58 -11.00 -7.79
CA ILE A 161 15.21 -10.84 -8.30
C ILE A 161 15.22 -10.11 -9.65
N VAL A 162 15.96 -9.00 -9.76
CA VAL A 162 16.06 -8.24 -11.02
C VAL A 162 16.66 -9.10 -12.13
N GLN A 163 17.76 -9.80 -11.85
CA GLN A 163 18.42 -10.64 -12.85
C GLN A 163 17.55 -11.83 -13.28
N ALA A 164 16.86 -12.49 -12.33
CA ALA A 164 15.98 -13.60 -12.65
C ALA A 164 14.76 -13.16 -13.47
N ALA A 165 14.14 -12.03 -13.12
CA ALA A 165 13.02 -11.48 -13.86
C ALA A 165 13.43 -10.98 -15.26
N ALA A 166 14.62 -10.38 -15.39
CA ALA A 166 15.15 -9.92 -16.67
C ALA A 166 15.48 -11.06 -17.64
N ALA A 167 15.99 -12.17 -17.12
CA ALA A 167 16.41 -13.32 -17.92
C ALA A 167 15.27 -14.28 -18.26
N SER A 168 14.15 -14.22 -17.52
CA SER A 168 12.99 -15.07 -17.79
C SER A 168 12.18 -14.54 -18.98
N PRO A 169 11.94 -15.35 -20.04
CA PRO A 169 11.04 -14.98 -21.14
C PRO A 169 9.56 -14.95 -20.72
N VAL A 170 9.23 -15.58 -19.59
CA VAL A 170 7.92 -15.55 -18.96
C VAL A 170 7.97 -14.55 -17.81
N GLN A 171 7.06 -13.58 -17.79
CA GLN A 171 6.94 -12.69 -16.63
C GLN A 171 6.80 -13.50 -15.34
N LEU A 172 7.32 -12.97 -14.23
CA LEU A 172 7.08 -13.56 -12.91
C LEU A 172 5.58 -13.82 -12.77
N ASP A 173 5.25 -15.05 -12.37
CA ASP A 173 3.88 -15.43 -12.02
C ASP A 173 3.31 -14.41 -11.03
N GLU A 174 2.11 -13.87 -11.29
CA GLU A 174 1.53 -12.76 -10.52
C GLU A 174 1.46 -13.07 -9.02
N GLU A 175 1.20 -14.33 -8.67
CA GLU A 175 1.19 -14.79 -7.28
C GLU A 175 2.59 -14.76 -6.65
N VAL A 176 3.62 -15.18 -7.38
CA VAL A 176 5.03 -15.09 -6.93
C VAL A 176 5.45 -13.63 -6.78
N GLU A 177 5.16 -12.78 -7.76
CA GLU A 177 5.48 -11.35 -7.68
C GLU A 177 4.82 -10.71 -6.46
N ARG A 178 3.53 -10.95 -6.24
CA ARG A 178 2.79 -10.41 -5.10
C ARG A 178 3.38 -10.87 -3.76
N LEU A 179 3.87 -12.09 -3.66
CA LEU A 179 4.46 -12.60 -2.42
C LEU A 179 5.89 -12.09 -2.20
N LEU A 180 6.66 -11.90 -3.27
CA LEU A 180 7.95 -11.21 -3.20
C LEU A 180 7.74 -9.77 -2.73
N GLU A 181 6.76 -9.07 -3.30
CA GLU A 181 6.35 -7.73 -2.87
C GLU A 181 5.98 -7.71 -1.38
N GLU A 182 5.15 -8.65 -0.93
CA GLU A 182 4.71 -8.71 0.47
C GLU A 182 5.89 -8.96 1.43
N ARG A 183 6.85 -9.81 1.06
CA ARG A 183 8.08 -10.05 1.84
C ARG A 183 8.96 -8.80 1.85
N TRP A 184 9.15 -8.17 0.70
CA TRP A 184 10.01 -7.00 0.54
C TRP A 184 9.49 -5.78 1.29
N LEU A 185 8.19 -5.49 1.18
CA LEU A 185 7.54 -4.38 1.89
C LEU A 185 7.73 -4.49 3.41
N ARG A 186 7.75 -5.70 3.98
CA ARG A 186 8.00 -5.88 5.42
C ARG A 186 9.43 -5.52 5.80
N PHE A 187 10.38 -5.85 4.93
CA PHE A 187 11.75 -5.40 5.08
C PHE A 187 11.85 -3.88 5.01
N GLU A 188 11.21 -3.24 4.04
CA GLU A 188 11.22 -1.79 3.92
C GLU A 188 10.62 -1.07 5.12
N VAL A 189 9.48 -1.56 5.62
CA VAL A 189 8.84 -1.02 6.81
C VAL A 189 9.79 -1.09 8.01
N PHE A 190 10.46 -2.22 8.16
CA PHE A 190 11.48 -2.37 9.18
C PHE A 190 12.65 -1.42 8.97
N ALA A 191 13.16 -1.35 7.74
CA ALA A 191 14.24 -0.48 7.33
C ALA A 191 13.91 0.98 7.74
N GLN A 192 12.72 1.45 7.39
CA GLN A 192 12.27 2.81 7.75
C GLN A 192 12.18 3.05 9.26
N MET A 193 11.79 2.04 10.04
CA MET A 193 11.81 2.14 11.49
C MET A 193 13.24 2.18 12.02
N ALA A 194 14.17 1.46 11.39
CA ALA A 194 15.59 1.50 11.72
C ALA A 194 16.19 2.90 11.53
N GLY A 195 15.74 3.64 10.51
CA GLY A 195 16.13 5.04 10.28
C GLY A 195 17.64 5.24 10.34
N ASP A 196 18.08 6.26 11.09
CA ASP A 196 19.51 6.60 11.24
C ASP A 196 20.28 5.60 12.13
N ALA A 197 19.60 4.72 12.87
CA ALA A 197 20.25 3.72 13.71
C ALA A 197 21.00 2.66 12.87
N VAL A 198 20.68 2.55 11.58
CA VAL A 198 21.36 1.65 10.66
C VAL A 198 21.78 2.40 9.38
N PRO A 199 22.97 3.03 9.37
CA PRO A 199 23.38 3.94 8.29
C PRO A 199 23.41 3.31 6.90
N LYS A 200 23.67 2.00 6.77
CA LYS A 200 23.79 1.28 5.49
C LYS A 200 22.46 0.94 4.82
N LEU A 201 21.35 1.27 5.46
CA LEU A 201 20.03 0.85 5.02
C LEU A 201 19.61 1.47 3.67
N HIS A 202 20.11 2.67 3.36
CA HIS A 202 19.90 3.33 2.06
C HIS A 202 20.46 2.53 0.86
N LEU A 203 21.28 1.51 1.11
CA LEU A 203 21.81 0.64 0.06
C LEU A 203 20.76 -0.36 -0.45
N VAL A 204 19.73 -0.69 0.34
CA VAL A 204 18.72 -1.65 -0.11
C VAL A 204 17.71 -0.95 -1.02
N PRO A 205 17.52 -1.42 -2.27
CA PRO A 205 16.57 -0.82 -3.18
C PRO A 205 15.13 -0.98 -2.68
N THR A 206 14.26 -0.02 -3.02
CA THR A 206 12.84 -0.20 -2.78
C THR A 206 12.25 -1.20 -3.78
N TRP A 207 11.11 -1.81 -3.45
CA TRP A 207 10.37 -2.69 -4.33
C TRP A 207 9.97 -1.98 -5.62
N ASP A 208 9.61 -0.69 -5.53
CA ASP A 208 9.34 0.13 -6.70
C ASP A 208 10.59 0.31 -7.57
N ASP A 209 11.78 0.44 -6.95
CA ASP A 209 13.05 0.49 -7.68
C ASP A 209 13.35 -0.86 -8.35
N ILE A 210 13.09 -1.97 -7.66
CA ILE A 210 13.19 -3.33 -8.24
C ILE A 210 12.24 -3.46 -9.43
N LYS A 211 10.95 -3.10 -9.31
CA LYS A 211 9.99 -3.16 -10.42
C LYS A 211 10.42 -2.30 -11.60
N LYS A 212 10.94 -1.10 -11.35
CA LYS A 212 11.49 -0.23 -12.39
C LYS A 212 12.68 -0.87 -13.08
N GLN A 213 13.60 -1.47 -12.33
CA GLN A 213 14.77 -2.16 -12.87
C GLN A 213 14.37 -3.40 -13.69
N ILE A 214 13.40 -4.19 -13.21
CA ILE A 214 12.83 -5.32 -13.96
C ILE A 214 12.21 -4.83 -15.26
N SER A 215 11.36 -3.80 -15.19
CA SER A 215 10.69 -3.23 -16.38
C SER A 215 11.72 -2.70 -17.38
N ALA A 216 12.74 -1.99 -16.91
CA ALA A 216 13.83 -1.48 -17.73
C ALA A 216 14.63 -2.62 -18.38
N ALA A 217 14.96 -3.67 -17.63
CA ALA A 217 15.70 -4.82 -18.12
C ALA A 217 14.90 -5.65 -19.14
N GLN A 218 13.58 -5.71 -18.99
CA GLN A 218 12.66 -6.35 -19.94
C GLN A 218 12.30 -5.45 -21.14
N GLY A 219 12.80 -4.20 -21.19
CA GLY A 219 12.43 -3.23 -22.22
C GLY A 219 10.96 -2.79 -22.18
N LEU A 220 10.25 -3.08 -21.09
CA LEU A 220 8.87 -2.68 -20.89
C LEU A 220 8.82 -1.18 -20.57
N LYS A 221 8.08 -0.44 -21.39
CA LYS A 221 7.81 0.98 -21.10
C LYS A 221 6.99 1.06 -19.81
N PRO A 222 7.32 1.96 -18.86
CA PRO A 222 6.59 2.06 -17.61
C PRO A 222 5.09 2.27 -17.89
N PRO A 223 4.20 1.69 -17.07
CA PRO A 223 2.76 1.89 -17.22
C PRO A 223 2.49 3.39 -17.21
N LYS A 224 1.76 3.88 -18.21
CA LYS A 224 1.45 5.31 -18.40
C LYS A 224 0.43 5.79 -17.35
N GLY A 225 0.82 5.80 -16.07
CA GLY A 225 -0.03 6.22 -14.95
C GLY A 225 -0.42 7.71 -14.98
N LEU A 226 0.42 8.57 -15.55
CA LEU A 226 0.14 10.02 -15.60
C LEU A 226 -0.77 10.45 -16.77
N ARG A 227 -0.79 9.71 -17.88
CA ARG A 227 -1.43 10.20 -19.12
C ARG A 227 -2.96 10.11 -19.03
N SER A 228 -3.48 9.05 -18.42
CA SER A 228 -4.93 8.88 -18.18
C SER A 228 -5.49 9.92 -17.20
N GLN A 229 -4.73 10.22 -16.13
CA GLN A 229 -5.09 11.25 -15.14
C GLN A 229 -5.09 12.66 -15.75
N SER A 230 -4.13 12.96 -16.63
CA SER A 230 -4.08 14.22 -17.37
C SER A 230 -5.29 14.38 -18.31
N THR A 231 -5.70 13.31 -19.02
CA THR A 231 -6.89 13.36 -19.90
C THR A 231 -8.17 13.61 -19.11
N LEU A 232 -8.32 12.98 -17.93
CA LEU A 232 -9.49 13.20 -17.07
C LEU A 232 -9.56 14.64 -16.54
N LEU A 233 -8.41 15.18 -16.10
CA LEU A 233 -8.28 16.58 -15.67
C LEU A 233 -8.66 17.57 -16.79
N TRP A 234 -8.19 17.33 -18.02
CA TRP A 234 -8.54 18.15 -19.17
C TRP A 234 -10.03 18.08 -19.51
N LEU A 235 -10.66 16.90 -19.44
CA LEU A 235 -12.10 16.74 -19.67
C LEU A 235 -12.93 17.51 -18.63
N ILE A 236 -12.55 17.43 -17.35
CA ILE A 236 -13.22 18.15 -16.26
C ILE A 236 -13.07 19.67 -16.46
N MET A 237 -11.87 20.13 -16.81
CA MET A 237 -11.61 21.54 -17.09
C MET A 237 -12.45 22.05 -18.27
N VAL A 238 -12.47 21.35 -19.40
CA VAL A 238 -13.27 21.72 -20.58
C VAL A 238 -14.76 21.78 -20.22
N THR A 239 -15.28 20.75 -19.54
CA THR A 239 -16.68 20.70 -19.13
C THR A 239 -17.05 21.86 -18.20
N THR A 240 -16.17 22.20 -17.26
CA THR A 240 -16.39 23.32 -16.33
C THR A 240 -16.40 24.67 -17.06
N VAL A 241 -15.46 24.90 -17.97
CA VAL A 241 -15.40 26.14 -18.78
C VAL A 241 -16.62 26.26 -19.68
N SER A 242 -17.01 25.19 -20.37
CA SER A 242 -18.22 25.15 -21.21
C SER A 242 -19.49 25.45 -20.42
N ASN A 243 -19.60 24.92 -19.20
CA ASN A 243 -20.74 25.18 -18.33
C ASN A 243 -20.80 26.65 -17.88
N THR A 244 -19.67 27.28 -17.55
CA THR A 244 -19.62 28.71 -17.20
C THR A 244 -20.05 29.61 -18.36
N VAL A 245 -19.61 29.32 -19.58
CA VAL A 245 -20.00 30.08 -20.78
C VAL A 245 -21.50 29.92 -21.06
N THR A 246 -22.01 28.69 -20.96
CA THR A 246 -23.44 28.40 -21.16
C THR A 246 -24.30 29.10 -20.10
N PHE A 247 -23.83 29.16 -18.85
CA PHE A 247 -24.48 29.93 -17.79
C PHE A 247 -24.49 31.43 -18.07
N ALA A 248 -23.36 32.02 -18.50
CA ALA A 248 -23.28 33.43 -18.82
C ALA A 248 -24.23 33.81 -19.98
N LEU A 249 -24.36 32.93 -20.99
CA LEU A 249 -25.34 33.11 -22.06
C LEU A 249 -26.77 33.01 -21.51
N SER A 250 -27.08 31.97 -20.73
CA SER A 250 -28.39 31.79 -20.11
C SER A 250 -28.80 32.99 -19.25
N TYR A 251 -27.86 33.57 -18.50
CA TYR A 251 -28.13 34.75 -17.67
C TYR A 251 -28.49 35.97 -18.52
N ASN A 252 -27.77 36.22 -19.61
CA ASN A 252 -28.05 37.39 -20.48
C ASN A 252 -29.37 37.31 -21.24
N TYR A 253 -29.92 36.10 -21.44
CA TYR A 253 -31.17 35.88 -22.18
C TYR A 253 -32.37 35.54 -21.28
N SER A 254 -32.19 35.46 -19.97
CA SER A 254 -33.25 35.11 -19.03
C SER A 254 -34.06 36.34 -18.62
N SER A 255 -35.34 36.14 -18.32
CA SER A 255 -36.26 37.18 -17.85
C SER A 255 -36.06 37.61 -16.40
N HIS A 256 -35.05 37.05 -15.70
CA HIS A 256 -34.71 37.34 -14.29
C HIS A 256 -35.89 37.23 -13.31
N THR A 257 -36.87 36.41 -13.65
CA THR A 257 -38.07 36.18 -12.84
C THR A 257 -37.86 34.99 -11.91
N PRO A 258 -38.34 35.04 -10.66
CA PRO A 258 -38.43 33.87 -9.80
C PRO A 258 -39.28 32.77 -10.45
N GLY A 259 -38.90 31.51 -10.26
CA GLY A 259 -39.62 30.37 -10.81
C GLY A 259 -40.83 30.00 -9.97
N ALA A 260 -41.71 29.17 -10.53
CA ALA A 260 -42.90 28.69 -9.84
C ALA A 260 -42.83 27.16 -9.61
N TRP A 261 -43.42 26.70 -8.50
CA TRP A 261 -43.41 25.28 -8.11
C TRP A 261 -44.19 24.36 -9.06
N ASN A 262 -45.04 24.93 -9.91
CA ASN A 262 -45.83 24.22 -10.92
C ASN A 262 -45.10 24.12 -12.28
N GLU A 263 -43.89 24.66 -12.41
CA GLU A 263 -43.08 24.60 -13.62
C GLU A 263 -42.32 23.27 -13.70
N ALA A 264 -42.12 22.76 -14.93
CA ALA A 264 -41.39 21.52 -15.16
C ALA A 264 -39.92 21.62 -14.67
N ASP A 265 -39.33 22.80 -14.80
CA ASP A 265 -37.94 23.08 -14.41
C ASP A 265 -37.72 22.94 -12.90
N PHE A 266 -38.73 23.26 -12.07
CA PHE A 266 -38.69 23.03 -10.63
C PHE A 266 -38.54 21.54 -10.28
N TRP A 267 -39.33 20.69 -10.94
CA TRP A 267 -39.28 19.24 -10.72
C TRP A 267 -37.99 18.61 -11.28
N ALA A 268 -37.50 19.12 -12.41
CA ALA A 268 -36.20 18.73 -12.96
C ALA A 268 -35.05 19.10 -12.01
N LEU A 269 -35.10 20.28 -11.38
CA LEU A 269 -34.14 20.72 -10.38
C LEU A 269 -34.13 19.78 -9.16
N ILE A 270 -35.31 19.39 -8.65
CA ILE A 270 -35.42 18.41 -7.55
C ILE A 270 -34.82 17.07 -7.95
N GLN A 271 -35.12 16.56 -9.14
CA GLN A 271 -34.54 15.32 -9.65
C GLN A 271 -33.00 15.40 -9.71
N GLN A 272 -32.47 16.52 -10.19
CA GLN A 272 -31.02 16.73 -10.29
C GLN A 272 -30.39 16.82 -8.90
N ALA A 273 -31.01 17.52 -7.95
CA ALA A 273 -30.55 17.61 -6.57
C ALA A 273 -30.50 16.24 -5.88
N ILE A 274 -31.54 15.40 -6.06
CA ILE A 274 -31.56 14.03 -5.54
C ILE A 274 -30.41 13.20 -6.14
N THR A 275 -30.24 13.27 -7.46
CA THR A 275 -29.16 12.54 -8.17
C THR A 275 -27.78 12.97 -7.69
N GLN A 276 -27.59 14.26 -7.47
CA GLN A 276 -26.35 14.84 -6.97
C GLN A 276 -26.03 14.37 -5.54
N LEU A 277 -27.02 14.37 -4.64
CA LEU A 277 -26.85 13.86 -3.27
C LEU A 277 -26.52 12.36 -3.22
N ILE A 278 -27.14 11.55 -4.08
CA ILE A 278 -26.81 10.12 -4.20
C ILE A 278 -25.38 9.93 -4.70
N GLY A 279 -24.99 10.66 -5.76
CA GLY A 279 -23.63 10.61 -6.28
C GLY A 279 -22.59 11.03 -5.23
N LEU A 280 -22.90 12.06 -4.43
CA LEU A 280 -22.07 12.49 -3.33
C LEU A 280 -21.94 11.40 -2.25
N ALA A 281 -23.04 10.72 -1.89
CA ALA A 281 -23.02 9.62 -0.92
C ALA A 281 -22.13 8.44 -1.39
N ILE A 282 -22.19 8.10 -2.69
CA ILE A 282 -21.35 7.06 -3.30
C ILE A 282 -19.87 7.45 -3.22
N THR A 283 -19.52 8.71 -3.49
CA THR A 283 -18.14 9.20 -3.39
C THR A 283 -17.65 9.26 -1.94
N ILE A 284 -18.52 9.63 -1.00
CA ILE A 284 -18.17 9.77 0.41
C ILE A 284 -17.99 8.40 1.11
N PHE A 285 -18.75 7.37 0.74
CA PHE A 285 -18.69 6.04 1.36
C PHE A 285 -17.27 5.42 1.41
N PRO A 286 -16.49 5.37 0.32
CA PRO A 286 -15.10 4.92 0.35
C PRO A 286 -14.18 5.88 1.12
N LEU A 287 -14.45 7.19 1.12
CA LEU A 287 -13.66 8.19 1.88
C LEU A 287 -13.82 8.03 3.39
N PHE A 288 -15.00 7.65 3.89
CA PHE A 288 -15.21 7.34 5.31
C PHE A 288 -14.37 6.16 5.80
N LYS A 289 -14.10 5.20 4.93
CA LYS A 289 -13.26 4.03 5.26
C LYS A 289 -11.77 4.36 5.22
N ASN A 290 -11.37 5.38 4.46
CA ASN A 290 -9.97 5.79 4.31
C ASN A 290 -9.56 6.79 5.39
N LYS A 291 -8.79 6.33 6.39
CA LYS A 291 -8.22 7.18 7.46
C LYS A 291 -7.05 8.07 6.99
N HIS A 292 -6.64 7.94 5.73
CA HIS A 292 -5.45 8.57 5.16
C HIS A 292 -5.65 10.02 4.71
N LEU A 293 -6.87 10.42 4.35
CA LEU A 293 -7.17 11.83 4.08
C LEU A 293 -7.44 12.55 5.39
N THR A 294 -6.81 13.72 5.54
CA THR A 294 -7.20 14.71 6.54
C THR A 294 -8.71 14.91 6.43
N ARG A 295 -9.44 14.67 7.52
CA ARG A 295 -10.92 14.73 7.53
C ARG A 295 -11.46 16.03 6.90
N TRP A 296 -10.76 17.14 7.12
CA TRP A 296 -11.04 18.43 6.51
C TRP A 296 -11.00 18.46 4.98
N ALA A 297 -10.11 17.70 4.35
CA ALA A 297 -9.89 17.72 2.91
C ALA A 297 -11.10 17.18 2.11
N TRP A 298 -11.89 16.28 2.70
CA TRP A 298 -13.09 15.74 2.06
C TRP A 298 -14.40 16.16 2.73
N GLN A 299 -14.40 16.41 4.06
CA GLN A 299 -15.62 16.83 4.77
C GLN A 299 -16.05 18.25 4.39
N ALA A 300 -15.11 19.20 4.32
CA ALA A 300 -15.43 20.59 3.97
C ALA A 300 -16.09 20.71 2.58
N PRO A 301 -15.50 20.19 1.48
CA PRO A 301 -16.15 20.24 0.18
C PRO A 301 -17.47 19.44 0.14
N SER A 302 -17.58 18.31 0.85
CA SER A 302 -18.83 17.53 0.89
C SER A 302 -19.99 18.28 1.56
N VAL A 303 -19.69 19.00 2.65
CA VAL A 303 -20.66 19.86 3.35
C VAL A 303 -21.05 21.02 2.43
N VAL A 304 -20.09 21.67 1.77
CA VAL A 304 -20.35 22.75 0.81
C VAL A 304 -21.26 22.28 -0.32
N VAL A 305 -21.00 21.11 -0.93
CA VAL A 305 -21.88 20.55 -1.98
C VAL A 305 -23.29 20.31 -1.44
N SER A 306 -23.41 19.67 -0.27
CA SER A 306 -24.71 19.38 0.34
C SER A 306 -25.51 20.66 0.61
N CYS A 307 -24.85 21.70 1.15
CA CYS A 307 -25.47 23.00 1.39
C CYS A 307 -25.89 23.69 0.09
N LEU A 308 -25.04 23.68 -0.95
CA LEU A 308 -25.37 24.29 -2.25
C LEU A 308 -26.55 23.57 -2.94
N THR A 309 -26.56 22.24 -2.90
CA THR A 309 -27.64 21.43 -3.49
C THR A 309 -28.96 21.65 -2.76
N ILE A 310 -28.97 21.67 -1.42
CA ILE A 310 -30.18 21.92 -0.63
C ILE A 310 -30.65 23.38 -0.81
N ALA A 311 -29.72 24.33 -0.83
CA ALA A 311 -30.04 25.75 -1.00
C ALA A 311 -30.58 26.08 -2.39
N SER A 312 -30.27 25.29 -3.43
CA SER A 312 -30.77 25.52 -4.80
C SER A 312 -32.30 25.53 -4.89
N ILE A 313 -32.98 24.69 -4.12
CA ILE A 313 -34.44 24.52 -4.14
C ILE A 313 -35.17 25.79 -3.65
N PRO A 314 -34.89 26.34 -2.44
CA PRO A 314 -35.49 27.61 -2.02
C PRO A 314 -35.01 28.78 -2.89
N LEU A 315 -33.77 28.74 -3.39
CA LEU A 315 -33.26 29.80 -4.27
C LEU A 315 -34.05 29.89 -5.57
N TYR A 316 -34.55 28.77 -6.11
CA TYR A 316 -35.39 28.75 -7.31
C TYR A 316 -36.73 29.47 -7.12
N LEU A 317 -37.31 29.41 -5.91
CA LEU A 317 -38.62 29.99 -5.61
C LEU A 317 -38.55 31.47 -5.17
N TYR A 318 -37.44 31.89 -4.57
CA TYR A 318 -37.31 33.23 -3.98
C TYR A 318 -36.33 34.15 -4.71
N ALA A 319 -35.43 33.59 -5.52
CA ALA A 319 -34.46 34.34 -6.30
C ALA A 319 -34.66 34.04 -7.79
N PRO A 320 -34.04 34.83 -8.68
CA PRO A 320 -34.00 34.52 -10.10
C PRO A 320 -33.47 33.11 -10.34
N THR A 321 -34.15 32.34 -11.21
CA THR A 321 -33.92 30.90 -11.42
C THR A 321 -32.48 30.57 -11.82
N GLU A 322 -31.76 31.52 -12.39
CA GLU A 322 -30.35 31.42 -12.77
C GLU A 322 -29.47 31.15 -11.54
N TRP A 323 -29.76 31.76 -10.39
CA TRP A 323 -28.96 31.56 -9.19
C TRP A 323 -29.04 30.12 -8.68
N SER A 324 -30.21 29.49 -8.77
CA SER A 324 -30.38 28.08 -8.40
C SER A 324 -29.60 27.14 -9.34
N SER A 325 -29.56 27.49 -10.63
CA SER A 325 -28.77 26.74 -11.63
C SER A 325 -27.26 26.92 -11.40
N CYS A 326 -26.84 28.12 -10.99
CA CYS A 326 -25.46 28.42 -10.64
C CYS A 326 -24.98 27.62 -9.42
N THR A 327 -25.76 27.57 -8.34
CA THR A 327 -25.38 26.81 -7.13
C THR A 327 -25.29 25.31 -7.40
N MET A 328 -26.19 24.76 -8.23
CA MET A 328 -26.12 23.37 -8.68
C MET A 328 -24.87 23.08 -9.51
N LEU A 329 -24.50 23.98 -10.42
CA LEU A 329 -23.30 23.87 -11.24
C LEU A 329 -22.03 23.88 -10.38
N VAL A 330 -21.91 24.81 -9.44
CA VAL A 330 -20.78 24.89 -8.50
C VAL A 330 -20.70 23.62 -7.64
N GLY A 331 -21.83 23.14 -7.12
CA GLY A 331 -21.87 21.88 -6.38
C GLY A 331 -21.41 20.68 -7.23
N GLY A 332 -21.80 20.63 -8.51
CA GLY A 332 -21.41 19.56 -9.44
C GLY A 332 -19.91 19.57 -9.74
N ALA A 333 -19.31 20.76 -9.89
CA ALA A 333 -17.87 20.91 -10.09
C ALA A 333 -17.07 20.41 -8.87
N ILE A 334 -17.48 20.79 -7.66
CA ILE A 334 -16.83 20.34 -6.42
C ILE A 334 -16.97 18.82 -6.25
N GLN A 335 -18.14 18.25 -6.57
CA GLN A 335 -18.35 16.80 -6.52
C GLN A 335 -17.50 16.05 -7.55
N THR A 336 -17.33 16.61 -8.75
CA THR A 336 -16.46 16.03 -9.79
C THR A 336 -15.00 16.06 -9.35
N PHE A 337 -14.57 17.16 -8.72
CA PHE A 337 -13.25 17.26 -8.10
C PHE A 337 -13.02 16.20 -7.01
N LEU A 338 -14.00 15.98 -6.12
CA LEU A 338 -13.95 14.91 -5.11
C LEU A 338 -13.83 13.52 -5.75
N THR A 339 -14.58 13.29 -6.83
CA THR A 339 -14.55 12.02 -7.57
C THR A 339 -13.20 11.79 -8.22
N LEU A 340 -12.58 12.85 -8.77
CA LEU A 340 -11.23 12.79 -9.31
C LEU A 340 -10.18 12.50 -8.23
N GLN A 341 -10.27 13.15 -7.06
CA GLN A 341 -9.39 12.82 -5.94
C GLN A 341 -9.48 11.34 -5.56
N LEU A 342 -10.69 10.80 -5.59
CA LEU A 342 -10.93 9.39 -5.29
C LEU A 342 -10.36 8.45 -6.34
N ALA A 343 -10.48 8.81 -7.63
CA ALA A 343 -9.90 8.06 -8.72
C ALA A 343 -8.36 8.04 -8.66
N ILE A 344 -7.74 9.16 -8.27
CA ILE A 344 -6.28 9.24 -8.07
C ILE A 344 -5.87 8.30 -6.92
N LEU A 345 -6.56 8.39 -5.79
CA LEU A 345 -6.26 7.57 -4.61
C LEU A 345 -6.52 6.08 -4.83
N GLY A 346 -7.54 5.72 -5.61
CA GLY A 346 -7.85 4.33 -5.95
C GLY A 346 -6.85 3.68 -6.91
N VAL A 347 -6.04 4.46 -7.61
CA VAL A 347 -4.95 3.99 -8.48
C VAL A 347 -3.62 3.84 -7.73
N GLU A 348 -3.47 4.50 -6.57
CA GLU A 348 -2.30 4.36 -5.69
C GLU A 348 -2.40 3.15 -4.73
N GLN A 349 -3.57 2.52 -4.64
CA GLN A 349 -3.82 1.26 -3.92
C GLN A 349 -3.57 0.06 -4.83
#